data_AF-A0A819WM42-F1
#
_entry.id   AF-A0A819WM42-F1
#
_cell.length_a   1.000
_cell.length_b   1.000
_cell.length_c   1.000
_cell.angle_alpha   90.00
_cell.angle_beta   90.00
_cell.angle_gamma   90.00
#
_symmetry.space_group_name_H-M   'P 1'
#
loop_
_entity.id
_entity.type
_entity.pdbx_description
1 polymer ?
#
loop_
_entity_poly.entity_id
_entity_poly.type
_entity_poly.pdbx_seq_one_letter_code
_entity_poly.pdbx_strand_id
1 'polypeptide(L)' 'KDEESGTSGNPYKNLEKASVLQEARTFNETPVNAQKCIQILTKIIYMINQ' A
#
# COMPACT_ATOMS: atom_id res chain seq x y z
N LYS A 1 2.46 18.94 29.19
CA LYS A 1 3.50 18.35 28.35
C LYS A 1 3.09 16.90 28.15
N ASP A 2 3.07 16.45 26.89
CA ASP A 2 2.86 15.06 26.44
C ASP A 2 1.37 14.64 26.36
N GLU A 3 0.79 14.19 25.23
CA GLU A 3 1.32 13.81 23.92
C GLU A 3 0.25 14.01 22.82
N GLU A 4 0.74 14.42 21.66
CA GLU A 4 0.07 14.77 20.42
C GLU A 4 -0.33 13.51 19.61
N SER A 5 -1.52 13.53 18.99
CA SER A 5 -1.84 12.83 17.73
C SER A 5 -1.80 11.28 17.71
N GLY A 6 -2.91 10.65 18.12
CA GLY A 6 -3.08 9.19 18.12
C GLY A 6 -4.15 8.64 17.18
N THR A 7 -4.63 9.39 16.18
CA THR A 7 -5.46 8.83 15.09
C THR A 7 -4.58 8.10 14.08
N SER A 8 -3.68 7.24 14.56
CA SER A 8 -2.81 6.37 13.77
C SER A 8 -3.60 5.15 13.30
N GLY A 9 -4.62 5.38 12.49
CA GLY A 9 -5.28 4.32 11.73
C GLY A 9 -4.28 3.71 10.74
N ASN A 10 -4.28 2.39 10.59
CA ASN A 10 -3.44 1.74 9.59
C ASN A 10 -3.74 2.35 8.19
N PRO A 11 -2.73 2.85 7.46
CA PRO A 11 -2.94 3.59 6.21
C PRO A 11 -3.57 2.75 5.09
N TYR A 12 -3.64 1.44 5.28
CA TYR A 12 -4.20 0.48 4.33
C TYR A 12 -5.58 -0.06 4.74
N LYS A 13 -6.21 0.52 5.78
CA LYS A 13 -7.45 0.01 6.40
C LYS A 13 -8.68 0.03 5.49
N ASN A 14 -8.68 0.79 4.38
CA ASN A 14 -9.82 0.87 3.45
C ASN A 14 -9.36 0.90 1.98
N LEU A 15 -8.34 0.11 1.63
CA LEU A 15 -7.92 0.04 0.24
C LEU A 15 -8.95 -0.68 -0.63
N GLU A 16 -9.30 -0.07 -1.76
CA GLU A 16 -10.12 -0.71 -2.77
C GLU A 16 -9.30 -1.77 -3.52
N LYS A 17 -9.78 -3.03 -3.49
CA LYS A 17 -9.07 -4.17 -4.09
C LYS A 17 -8.74 -3.94 -5.57
N ALA A 18 -9.69 -3.37 -6.31
CA ALA A 18 -9.51 -3.07 -7.73
C ALA A 18 -8.39 -2.05 -7.97
N SER A 19 -8.28 -1.01 -7.12
CA SER A 19 -7.24 0.01 -7.25
C SER A 19 -5.84 -0.57 -7.04
N VAL A 20 -5.66 -1.37 -5.98
CA VAL A 20 -4.35 -1.99 -5.68
C VAL A 20 -3.92 -2.96 -6.78
N LEU A 21 -4.87 -3.73 -7.35
CA LEU A 21 -4.59 -4.61 -8.48
C LEU A 21 -4.26 -3.84 -9.78
N GLN A 22 -4.85 -2.66 -9.98
CA GLN A 22 -4.47 -1.78 -11.09
C GLN A 22 -3.06 -1.23 -10.90
N GLU A 23 -2.69 -0.80 -9.69
CA GLU A 23 -1.34 -0.33 -9.38
C GLU A 23 -0.27 -1.41 -9.64
N ALA A 24 -0.60 -2.70 -9.39
CA ALA A 24 0.30 -3.83 -9.62
C ALA A 24 0.77 -3.98 -11.08
N ARG A 25 0.14 -3.30 -12.05
CA ARG A 25 0.66 -3.22 -13.43
C ARG A 25 2.05 -2.60 -13.49
N THR A 26 2.42 -1.76 -12.52
CA THR A 26 3.76 -1.16 -12.36
C THR A 26 4.87 -2.23 -12.35
N PHE A 27 4.58 -3.48 -11.95
CA PHE A 27 5.54 -4.58 -11.97
C PHE A 27 6.03 -4.96 -13.38
N ASN A 28 5.25 -4.64 -14.42
CA ASN A 28 5.60 -4.91 -15.81
C ASN A 28 6.33 -3.75 -16.50
N GLU A 29 6.51 -2.62 -15.82
CA GLU A 29 7.25 -1.48 -16.39
C GLU A 29 8.74 -1.81 -16.51
N THR A 30 9.35 -1.40 -17.62
CA THR A 30 10.81 -1.47 -17.82
C THR A 30 11.33 -0.07 -18.11
N PRO A 31 12.25 0.47 -17.29
CA PRO A 31 12.86 -0.14 -16.11
C PRO A 31 11.91 -0.21 -14.90
N VAL A 32 12.08 -1.23 -14.06
CA VAL A 32 11.24 -1.45 -12.86
C VAL A 32 11.46 -0.35 -11.82
N ASN A 33 10.38 0.20 -11.26
CA ASN A 33 10.45 1.13 -10.14
C ASN A 33 10.36 0.39 -8.79
N ALA A 34 11.52 -0.02 -8.25
CA ALA A 34 11.60 -0.80 -7.02
C ALA A 34 10.86 -0.18 -5.82
N GLN A 35 10.92 1.14 -5.65
CA GLN A 35 10.25 1.85 -4.54
C GLN A 35 8.73 1.72 -4.62
N LYS A 36 8.15 1.96 -5.81
CA LYS A 36 6.71 1.76 -6.03
C LYS A 36 6.32 0.29 -5.86
N CYS A 37 7.14 -0.62 -6.36
CA CYS A 37 6.85 -2.05 -6.29
C CYS A 37 6.73 -2.53 -4.84
N ILE A 38 7.66 -2.11 -3.97
CA ILE A 38 7.63 -2.47 -2.54
C ILE A 38 6.34 -1.98 -1.89
N GLN A 39 5.93 -0.73 -2.14
CA GLN A 39 4.69 -0.20 -1.57
C GLN A 39 3.45 -0.96 -2.05
N ILE A 40 3.37 -1.30 -3.34
CA ILE A 40 2.26 -2.08 -3.89
C ILE A 40 2.22 -3.48 -3.26
N LEU A 41 3.37 -4.13 -3.08
CA LEU A 41 3.45 -5.42 -2.39
C LEU A 41 2.94 -5.31 -0.94
N THR A 42 3.32 -4.27 -0.20
CA THR A 42 2.82 -4.03 1.17
C THR A 42 1.29 -3.87 1.19
N LYS A 43 0.73 -3.11 0.24
CA LYS A 43 -0.73 -2.96 0.07
C LYS A 43 -1.41 -4.30 -0.18
N ILE A 44 -0.86 -5.14 -1.07
CA ILE A 44 -1.39 -6.48 -1.38
C ILE A 44 -1.36 -7.39 -0.15
N ILE A 45 -0.23 -7.44 0.58
CA ILE A 45 -0.10 -8.24 1.80
C ILE A 45 -1.15 -7.81 2.83
N TYR A 46 -1.32 -6.50 3.05
CA TYR A 46 -2.31 -6.01 4.00
C TYR A 46 -3.75 -6.34 3.57
N MET A 47 -4.06 -6.23 2.28
CA MET A 47 -5.37 -6.59 1.74
C MET A 47 -5.71 -8.08 1.88
N ILE A 48 -4.72 -8.97 1.81
CA ILE A 48 -4.93 -10.41 2.01
C ILE A 48 -5.17 -10.75 3.49
N ASN A 49 -4.60 -9.95 4.40
CA ASN A 49 -4.70 -10.16 5.86
C ASN A 49 -5.90 -9.40 6.50
N GLN A 50 -6.74 -8.71 5.71
CA GLN A 50 -8.05 -8.21 6.14
C GLN A 50 -9.11 -9.29 6.03
#